data_AF-A0A1E1W9E9-F1
#
_entry.id   AF-A0A1E1W9E9-F1
#
_cell.length_a   1.000
_cell.length_b   1.000
_cell.length_c   1.000
_cell.angle_alpha   90.00
_cell.angle_beta   90.00
_cell.angle_gamma   90.00
#
_symmetry.space_group_name_H-M   'P 1'
#
loop_
_entity.id
_entity.type
_entity.pdbx_description
1 polymer ?
#
loop_
_entity_poly.entity_id
_entity_poly.type
_entity_poly.pdbx_seq_one_letter_code
_entity_poly.pdbx_strand_id
1 'polypeptide(L)'
;VSAPARVIGAGAGETPDKVSVGDAYTFSVDSPASPHVEVLGPARRPVPVQVSAEETIGENEASKRYTISFVPVDVGDHSIEVRAGAMGGHVEGSPFLVKAYSAARV
;
A
#
# COMPACT_ATOMS: atom_id res chain seq x y z
N VAL A 1 0.67 4.36 24.86
CA VAL A 1 1.58 4.34 23.69
C VAL A 1 0.72 4.06 22.47
N SER A 2 0.78 4.87 21.41
CA SER A 2 0.06 4.56 20.18
C SER A 2 0.77 3.38 19.51
N ALA A 3 0.03 2.36 19.08
CA ALA A 3 0.62 1.21 18.40
C ALA A 3 1.29 1.68 17.09
N PRO A 4 2.50 1.18 16.74
CA PRO A 4 3.17 1.59 15.53
C PRO A 4 2.40 1.11 14.30
N ALA A 5 2.15 2.03 13.36
CA ALA A 5 1.52 1.69 12.09
C ALA A 5 2.53 0.99 11.16
N ARG A 6 2.08 -0.01 10.39
CA ARG A 6 2.94 -0.84 9.52
C ARG A 6 2.21 -1.40 8.31
N VAL A 7 2.92 -1.55 7.21
CA VAL A 7 2.47 -2.29 6.01
C VAL A 7 2.54 -3.80 6.25
N ILE A 8 1.59 -4.54 5.69
CA ILE A 8 1.41 -5.99 5.86
C ILE A 8 1.14 -6.62 4.51
N GLY A 9 1.90 -7.67 4.19
CA GLY A 9 1.72 -8.44 2.96
C GLY A 9 2.28 -7.78 1.70
N ALA A 10 2.95 -6.63 1.83
CA ALA A 10 3.59 -5.91 0.74
C ALA A 10 4.97 -5.39 1.13
N GLY A 11 5.91 -5.39 0.18
CA GLY A 11 7.23 -4.76 0.35
C GLY A 11 8.08 -5.32 1.50
N ALA A 12 7.72 -6.48 2.05
CA ALA A 12 8.37 -7.10 3.21
C ALA A 12 9.64 -7.90 2.85
N GLY A 13 10.02 -7.93 1.57
CA GLY A 13 11.17 -8.68 1.06
C GLY A 13 12.21 -7.79 0.37
N GLU A 14 13.39 -8.37 0.12
CA GLU A 14 14.49 -7.70 -0.60
C GLU A 14 14.15 -7.43 -2.08
N THR A 15 13.17 -8.16 -2.63
CA THR A 15 12.70 -7.99 -4.01
C THR A 15 11.40 -7.20 -4.05
N PRO A 16 11.25 -6.25 -4.97
CA PRO A 16 9.99 -5.54 -5.17
C PRO A 16 8.90 -6.51 -5.61
N ASP A 17 7.69 -6.29 -5.10
CA ASP A 17 6.53 -7.08 -5.48
C ASP A 17 6.21 -6.88 -6.96
N LYS A 18 5.58 -7.88 -7.58
CA LYS A 18 5.25 -7.87 -9.01
C LYS A 18 3.74 -7.98 -9.20
N VAL A 19 3.22 -7.26 -10.17
CA VAL A 19 1.79 -7.28 -10.53
C VAL A 19 1.62 -7.07 -12.03
N SER A 20 0.58 -7.64 -12.64
CA SER A 20 0.25 -7.34 -14.04
C SER A 20 -0.41 -5.97 -14.14
N VAL A 21 -0.11 -5.23 -15.21
CA VAL A 21 -0.89 -4.06 -15.60
C VAL A 21 -2.35 -4.48 -15.82
N GLY A 22 -3.28 -3.74 -15.21
CA GLY A 22 -4.71 -4.04 -15.27
C GLY A 22 -5.23 -4.93 -14.14
N ASP A 23 -4.36 -5.62 -13.40
CA ASP A 23 -4.73 -6.42 -12.23
C ASP A 23 -4.64 -5.57 -10.95
N ALA A 24 -5.58 -5.73 -10.03
CA ALA A 24 -5.53 -5.04 -8.75
C ALA A 24 -4.38 -5.56 -7.88
N TYR A 25 -3.53 -4.65 -7.41
CA TYR A 25 -2.57 -4.93 -6.34
C TYR A 25 -3.19 -4.51 -5.01
N THR A 26 -3.15 -5.39 -4.02
CA THR A 26 -3.78 -5.20 -2.71
C THR A 26 -2.80 -5.51 -1.59
N PHE A 27 -2.78 -4.66 -0.56
CA PHE A 27 -2.00 -4.88 0.66
C PHE A 27 -2.74 -4.34 1.88
N SER A 28 -2.30 -4.73 3.08
CA SER A 28 -2.91 -4.27 4.32
C SER A 28 -2.00 -3.34 5.09
N VAL A 29 -2.59 -2.48 5.92
CA VAL A 29 -1.88 -1.59 6.83
C VAL A 29 -2.54 -1.69 8.19
N ASP A 30 -1.75 -2.01 9.21
CA ASP A 30 -2.16 -1.78 10.59
C ASP A 30 -1.92 -0.33 10.93
N SER A 31 -2.97 0.37 11.39
CA SER A 31 -2.85 1.74 11.83
C SER A 31 -3.97 2.10 12.82
N PRO A 32 -3.69 2.94 13.83
CA PRO A 32 -4.72 3.46 14.74
C PRO A 32 -5.74 4.38 14.03
N ALA A 33 -5.37 4.96 12.89
CA ALA A 33 -6.19 5.89 12.12
C ALA A 33 -6.09 5.61 10.61
N SER A 34 -7.02 6.16 9.84
CA SER A 34 -7.04 6.00 8.38
C SER A 34 -5.70 6.43 7.78
N PRO A 35 -4.94 5.53 7.13
CA PRO A 35 -3.65 5.87 6.55
C PRO A 35 -3.84 6.79 5.34
N HIS A 36 -2.86 7.67 5.11
CA HIS A 36 -2.75 8.40 3.85
C HIS A 36 -1.84 7.60 2.92
N VAL A 37 -2.35 7.25 1.74
CA VAL A 37 -1.61 6.47 0.75
C VAL A 37 -1.48 7.27 -0.53
N GLU A 38 -0.25 7.33 -1.05
CA GLU A 38 0.06 7.90 -2.35
C GLU A 38 0.77 6.86 -3.21
N VAL A 39 0.29 6.68 -4.44
CA VAL A 39 0.89 5.77 -5.41
C VAL A 39 1.30 6.57 -6.62
N LEU A 40 2.59 6.52 -6.96
CA LEU A 40 3.15 7.17 -8.14
C LEU A 40 3.62 6.12 -9.13
N GLY A 41 3.11 6.17 -10.35
CA GLY A 41 3.58 5.33 -11.45
C GLY A 41 4.97 5.75 -11.98
N PRO A 42 5.50 5.03 -12.99
CA PRO A 42 6.87 5.22 -13.49
C PRO A 42 7.15 6.64 -14.00
N ALA A 43 6.13 7.29 -14.57
CA ALA A 43 6.20 8.68 -15.05
C ALA A 43 5.88 9.72 -13.95
N ARG A 44 5.93 9.33 -12.67
CA ARG A 44 5.50 10.12 -11.50
C ARG A 44 4.06 10.61 -11.59
N ARG A 45 3.20 9.86 -12.28
CA ARG A 45 1.78 10.15 -12.37
C ARG A 45 1.05 9.50 -11.19
N PRO A 46 0.15 10.22 -10.51
CA PRO A 46 -0.62 9.64 -9.42
C PRO A 46 -1.54 8.54 -9.95
N VAL A 47 -1.58 7.42 -9.24
CA VAL A 47 -2.46 6.30 -9.51
C VAL A 47 -3.59 6.31 -8.48
N PRO A 48 -4.87 6.22 -8.89
CA PRO A 48 -5.98 6.17 -7.95
C PRO A 48 -5.85 4.98 -6.99
N VAL A 49 -6.03 5.25 -5.70
CA VAL A 49 -5.96 4.25 -4.64
C VAL A 49 -7.30 4.17 -3.94
N GLN A 50 -7.70 2.95 -3.59
CA GLN A 50 -8.86 2.66 -2.77
C GLN A 50 -8.38 2.23 -1.39
N VAL A 51 -8.99 2.78 -0.34
CA VAL A 51 -8.70 2.43 1.05
C VAL A 51 -10.00 2.01 1.71
N SER A 52 -10.03 0.77 2.20
CA SER A 52 -11.17 0.19 2.90
C SER A 52 -10.74 -0.18 4.32
N ALA A 53 -11.53 0.18 5.32
CA ALA A 53 -11.28 -0.22 6.70
C ALA A 53 -11.97 -1.56 6.98
N GLU A 54 -11.23 -2.51 7.57
CA GLU A 54 -11.80 -3.71 8.16
C GLU A 54 -11.79 -3.57 9.69
N GLU A 55 -12.96 -3.65 10.30
CA GLU A 55 -13.07 -3.76 11.75
C GLU A 55 -12.56 -5.13 12.16
N THR A 56 -11.31 -5.19 12.60
CA THR A 56 -10.78 -6.42 13.18
C THR A 56 -11.38 -6.57 14.58
N ILE A 57 -12.24 -7.57 14.76
CA ILE A 57 -12.76 -7.98 16.07
C ILE A 57 -11.62 -8.72 16.79
N GLY A 58 -10.68 -7.98 17.36
CA GLY A 58 -9.58 -8.52 18.15
C GLY A 58 -9.29 -7.58 19.31
N GLU A 59 -9.08 -8.13 20.49
CA GLU A 59 -9.08 -7.49 21.83
C GLU A 59 -8.04 -6.35 22.05
N ASN A 60 -7.37 -5.87 20.99
CA ASN A 60 -6.50 -4.69 21.02
C ASN A 60 -7.18 -3.50 20.31
N GLU A 61 -7.98 -2.75 21.09
CA GLU A 61 -8.64 -1.47 20.77
C GLU A 61 -7.75 -0.36 20.16
N ALA A 62 -6.44 -0.58 19.98
CA ALA A 62 -5.49 0.44 19.57
C ALA A 62 -5.14 0.48 18.07
N SER A 63 -5.45 -0.55 17.27
CA SER A 63 -5.10 -0.60 15.83
C SER A 63 -6.22 -1.20 14.99
N LYS A 64 -6.52 -0.57 13.85
CA LYS A 64 -7.44 -1.07 12.83
C LYS A 64 -6.64 -1.59 11.64
N ARG A 65 -7.22 -2.55 10.91
CA ARG A 65 -6.66 -3.00 9.63
C ARG A 65 -7.31 -2.24 8.49
N TYR A 66 -6.48 -1.70 7.62
CA TYR A 66 -6.89 -1.07 6.38
C TYR A 66 -6.42 -1.93 5.22
N THR A 67 -7.31 -2.18 4.27
CA THR A 67 -7.01 -2.85 3.01
C THR A 67 -6.92 -1.79 1.92
N ILE A 68 -5.76 -1.71 1.29
CA ILE A 68 -5.40 -0.72 0.28
C ILE A 68 -5.30 -1.45 -1.05
N SER A 69 -5.92 -0.90 -2.10
CA SER A 69 -5.78 -1.44 -3.45
C SER A 69 -5.60 -0.36 -4.51
N PHE A 70 -4.86 -0.68 -5.57
CA PHE A 70 -4.77 0.14 -6.77
C PHE A 70 -4.58 -0.75 -8.00
N VAL A 71 -4.84 -0.20 -9.19
CA VAL A 71 -4.61 -0.90 -10.46
C VAL A 71 -3.54 -0.15 -11.25
N PRO A 72 -2.34 -0.72 -11.46
CA PRO A 72 -1.32 -0.10 -12.28
C PRO A 72 -1.74 -0.11 -13.74
N VAL A 73 -1.59 1.05 -14.39
CA VAL A 73 -1.94 1.25 -15.80
C VAL A 73 -0.73 1.27 -16.73
N ASP A 74 0.45 1.58 -16.19
CA ASP A 74 1.70 1.67 -16.92
C ASP A 74 2.64 0.53 -16.52
N VAL A 75 3.48 0.07 -17.44
CA VAL A 75 4.54 -0.91 -17.12
C VAL A 75 5.70 -0.18 -16.46
N GLY A 76 6.21 -0.74 -15.36
CA GLY A 76 7.38 -0.23 -14.66
C GLY A 76 7.20 -0.12 -13.15
N ASP A 77 8.12 0.61 -12.53
CA ASP A 77 8.19 0.73 -11.09
C ASP A 77 7.18 1.77 -10.58
N HIS A 78 6.35 1.36 -9.64
CA HIS A 78 5.41 2.19 -8.91
C HIS A 78 5.96 2.40 -7.50
N SER A 79 5.97 3.65 -7.04
CA SER A 79 6.35 4.01 -5.68
C SER A 79 5.11 4.16 -4.82
N ILE A 80 5.09 3.48 -3.68
CA ILE A 80 3.98 3.52 -2.73
C ILE A 80 4.48 4.17 -1.44
N GLU A 81 3.86 5.29 -1.09
CA GLU A 81 4.05 5.96 0.19
C GLU A 81 2.82 5.77 1.06
N VAL A 82 3.03 5.25 2.26
CA VAL A 82 2.00 5.08 3.29
C VAL A 82 2.40 5.87 4.54
N ARG A 83 1.47 6.67 5.06
CA ARG A 83 1.65 7.49 6.27
C ARG A 83 0.54 7.25 7.29
N ALA A 84 0.90 7.32 8.58
CA ALA A 84 -0.05 7.15 9.68
C ALA A 84 -0.93 8.40 9.86
N GLY A 85 -2.02 8.49 9.09
CA GLY A 85 -2.91 9.67 9.07
C GLY A 85 -2.35 10.83 8.24
N ALA A 86 -3.08 11.96 8.24
CA ALA A 86 -2.80 13.10 7.35
C ALA A 86 -1.56 13.93 7.74
N MET A 87 -1.19 13.96 9.03
CA MET A 87 -0.02 14.69 9.54
C MET A 87 1.07 13.77 10.10
N GLY A 88 0.92 12.44 9.94
CA GLY A 88 1.86 11.46 10.44
C GLY A 88 3.05 11.21 9.51
N GLY A 89 4.07 10.55 10.06
CA GLY A 89 5.23 10.08 9.29
C GLY A 89 4.95 8.79 8.51
N HIS A 90 5.98 8.32 7.80
CA HIS A 90 5.95 7.02 7.14
C HIS A 90 5.74 5.90 8.15
N VAL A 91 4.87 4.96 7.79
CA VAL A 91 4.67 3.72 8.54
C VAL A 91 5.85 2.77 8.31
N GLU A 92 6.00 1.76 9.16
CA GLU A 92 6.99 0.71 8.92
C GLU A 92 6.70 -0.02 7.60
N GLY A 93 7.73 -0.23 6.77
CA GLY A 93 7.61 -0.81 5.43
C GLY A 93 7.29 0.21 4.32
N SER A 94 7.18 1.51 4.64
CA SER A 94 6.99 2.60 3.67
C SER A 94 8.25 3.50 3.59
N PRO A 95 8.61 4.01 2.40
CA PRO A 95 8.05 3.69 1.10
C PRO A 95 8.54 2.34 0.56
N PHE A 96 7.82 1.77 -0.41
CA PHE A 96 8.22 0.56 -1.12
C PHE A 96 7.88 0.62 -2.61
N LEU A 97 8.46 -0.30 -3.39
CA LEU A 97 8.29 -0.37 -4.84
C LEU A 97 7.48 -1.60 -5.25
N VAL A 98 6.58 -1.40 -6.22
CA VAL A 98 5.85 -2.47 -6.92
C VAL A 98 6.17 -2.39 -8.40
N LYS A 99 6.57 -3.51 -9.00
CA LYS A 99 6.90 -3.60 -10.42
C LYS A 99 5.71 -4.12 -11.23
N ALA A 100 5.11 -3.24 -12.01
CA ALA A 100 4.05 -3.60 -12.93
C ALA A 100 4.63 -4.15 -14.25
N TYR A 101 4.09 -5.26 -14.75
CA TYR A 101 4.48 -5.86 -16.04
C TYR A 101 3.27 -6.09 -16.95
N SER A 102 3.49 -6.14 -18.26
CA SER A 102 2.40 -6.43 -19.21
C SER A 102 2.22 -7.94 -19.39
N ALA A 103 1.10 -8.49 -18.93
CA ALA A 103 0.73 -9.89 -19.17
C ALA A 103 0.26 -10.15 -20.62
N ALA A 104 0.05 -9.11 -21.44
CA ALA A 104 -0.24 -9.28 -22.87
C ALA A 104 1.01 -9.61 -23.70
N ARG A 105 2.18 -9.70 -23.07
CA ARG A 105 3.46 -10.03 -23.70
C ARG A 105 4.11 -11.30 -23.15
N VAL A 106 3.31 -12.23 -22.62
CA VAL A 106 3.75 -13.62 -22.41
C VAL A 106 3.44 -14.50 -23.62
#